data_AF-A0A2E5XBZ1-F1
#
_entry.id   AF-A0A2E5XBZ1-F1
#
_cell.length_a   1.000
_cell.length_b   1.000
_cell.length_c   1.000
_cell.angle_alpha   90.00
_cell.angle_beta   90.00
_cell.angle_gamma   90.00
#
_symmetry.space_group_name_H-M   'P 1'
#
loop_
_entity.id
_entity.type
_entity.pdbx_description
1 polymer ?
#
loop_
_entity_poly.entity_id
_entity_poly.type
_entity_poly.pdbx_seq_one_letter_code
_entity_poly.pdbx_strand_id
1 'polypeptide(L)'
;MKKFNITLIIVMTTVIFSKGQIFFSEYAEGSSYNKYLEIYNYSNETVDLSQFAFPSCSNGCDLVGEWDYMNYFPEGASIEPGDVYVIAHPNATNPDNDTYTEEIAQYSDHVFSYLSNGDDIFAIIDVSSGDIIDIIGDFQSGEDPGSGFDVAGVTNATKDHTLLRKSSVQNGNQGNWILSAGTNIDDSEWIVLDNENWTNLGFHEYDNFNQNPTGCTDLEACNYDPLATEDDGTCEYVVDCLGECGGFAYYDVCGVCDSDPLNDCLQPLTGCSWCELAANYFDFNPLITNTSMTLFYNPENSSLLAGDVVGVFYSDFEGFIKCGGSQTFESGSLAIAAWADDISTYMTDGFQSGDSFLFLVLRGGTVYQASASFSTDSSYSNVFNPETFGQIENITVGEQFVDECVLPLGISQDCSQFFNISDNVDLNKIIYSIDLYGRSVENLNVSNLIFQKYSDGTVSKEIFLNH
;
A
#
# COMPACT_ATOMS: atom_id res chain seq x y z
N MET A 1 -28.74 68.98 9.21
CA MET A 1 -28.09 67.75 8.69
C MET A 1 -27.05 67.32 9.70
N LYS A 2 -27.38 66.37 10.60
CA LYS A 2 -26.45 65.82 11.59
C LYS A 2 -25.55 64.80 10.89
N LYS A 3 -24.23 65.03 10.87
CA LYS A 3 -23.25 64.08 10.34
C LYS A 3 -23.13 62.91 11.32
N PHE A 4 -23.47 61.71 10.87
CA PHE A 4 -23.17 60.47 11.56
C PHE A 4 -21.72 60.08 11.24
N ASN A 5 -20.84 60.09 12.25
CA ASN A 5 -19.53 59.48 12.15
C ASN A 5 -19.68 57.99 12.50
N ILE A 6 -19.48 57.12 11.52
CA ILE A 6 -19.40 55.67 11.72
C ILE A 6 -17.94 55.37 12.04
N THR A 7 -17.65 55.06 13.30
CA THR A 7 -16.36 54.51 13.73
C THR A 7 -16.36 53.03 13.39
N LEU A 8 -15.56 52.63 12.42
CA LEU A 8 -15.33 51.23 12.07
C LEU A 8 -14.44 50.59 13.15
N ILE A 9 -15.03 49.76 14.00
CA ILE A 9 -14.29 48.92 14.95
C ILE A 9 -13.88 47.66 14.19
N ILE A 10 -12.61 47.57 13.81
CA ILE A 10 -12.01 46.35 13.29
C ILE A 10 -11.76 45.45 14.49
N VAL A 11 -12.61 44.44 14.67
CA VAL A 11 -12.34 43.34 15.60
C VAL A 11 -11.29 42.47 14.92
N MET A 12 -10.04 42.65 15.30
CA MET A 12 -8.95 41.77 14.91
C MET A 12 -9.11 40.50 15.75
N THR A 13 -9.83 39.51 15.23
CA THR A 13 -9.78 38.15 15.76
C THR A 13 -8.35 37.67 15.57
N THR A 14 -7.58 37.62 16.65
CA THR A 14 -6.37 36.83 16.72
C THR A 14 -6.77 35.40 16.41
N VAL A 15 -6.37 34.91 15.23
CA VAL A 15 -6.31 33.48 14.98
C VAL A 15 -5.27 32.97 15.97
N ILE A 16 -5.72 32.27 17.01
CA ILE A 16 -4.84 31.47 17.85
C ILE A 16 -4.47 30.31 16.95
N PHE A 17 -3.27 30.35 16.35
CA PHE A 17 -2.69 29.13 15.81
C PHE A 17 -2.54 28.18 17.00
N SER A 18 -3.15 27.00 16.89
CA SER A 18 -3.00 25.92 17.87
C SER A 18 -1.50 25.62 17.98
N LYS A 19 -0.87 26.07 19.07
CA LYS A 19 0.51 25.67 19.38
C LYS A 19 0.44 24.29 20.02
N GLY A 20 0.78 23.29 19.20
CA GLY A 20 0.76 21.86 19.51
C GLY A 20 0.00 21.11 18.43
N GLN A 21 0.74 20.55 17.46
CA GLN A 21 0.20 19.67 16.42
C GLN A 21 0.85 18.27 16.47
N ILE A 22 2.03 18.18 17.11
CA ILE A 22 2.87 16.98 17.16
C ILE A 22 3.43 16.74 18.57
N PHE A 23 3.72 15.49 18.92
CA PHE A 23 4.48 15.10 20.13
C PHE A 23 5.25 13.80 19.87
N PHE A 24 6.21 13.45 20.75
CA PHE A 24 6.87 12.15 20.71
C PHE A 24 5.91 11.04 21.15
N SER A 25 5.49 10.20 20.20
CA SER A 25 4.65 9.03 20.46
C SER A 25 5.45 7.83 20.92
N GLU A 26 6.71 7.71 20.49
CA GLU A 26 7.59 6.62 20.89
C GLU A 26 9.06 7.05 20.92
N TYR A 27 9.82 6.44 21.82
CA TYR A 27 11.27 6.56 21.92
C TYR A 27 11.86 5.19 22.19
N ALA A 28 12.91 4.81 21.48
CA ALA A 28 13.61 3.56 21.75
C ALA A 28 15.11 3.77 21.89
N GLU A 29 15.65 3.27 23.00
CA GLU A 29 17.09 3.06 23.19
C GLU A 29 17.33 1.55 23.29
N GLY A 30 17.33 0.90 22.13
CA GLY A 30 17.54 -0.53 22.01
C GLY A 30 19.01 -0.94 22.02
N SER A 31 19.22 -2.25 21.94
CA SER A 31 20.53 -2.89 21.84
C SER A 31 21.31 -2.36 20.63
N SER A 32 22.58 -2.01 20.88
CA SER A 32 23.52 -1.51 19.88
C SER A 32 23.04 -0.23 19.18
N TYR A 33 22.37 -0.37 18.03
CA TYR A 33 21.95 0.73 17.17
C TYR A 33 20.45 0.73 16.91
N ASN A 34 19.67 -0.13 17.58
CA ASN A 34 18.23 -0.19 17.45
C ASN A 34 17.57 0.98 18.19
N LYS A 35 17.70 2.17 17.61
CA LYS A 35 17.36 3.44 18.24
C LYS A 35 16.54 4.29 17.29
N TYR A 36 15.49 4.92 17.84
CA TYR A 36 14.68 5.86 17.08
C TYR A 36 13.90 6.83 17.98
N LEU A 37 13.41 7.90 17.35
CA LEU A 37 12.37 8.78 17.85
C LEU A 37 11.18 8.70 16.91
N GLU A 38 9.96 8.58 17.44
CA GLU A 38 8.73 8.65 16.67
C GLU A 38 7.91 9.85 17.12
N ILE A 39 7.39 10.59 16.14
CA ILE A 39 6.65 11.84 16.33
C ILE A 39 5.27 11.70 15.70
N TYR A 40 4.21 11.84 16.49
CA TYR A 40 2.83 11.71 16.03
C TYR A 40 2.17 13.07 15.76
N ASN A 41 1.43 13.20 14.67
CA ASN A 41 0.58 14.35 14.35
C ASN A 41 -0.86 14.12 14.81
N TYR A 42 -1.22 14.69 15.96
CA TYR A 42 -2.57 14.61 16.52
C TYR A 42 -3.53 15.68 15.98
N SER A 43 -3.07 16.53 15.06
CA SER A 43 -3.91 17.56 14.44
C SER A 43 -4.70 17.00 13.25
N ASN A 44 -5.63 17.81 12.74
CA ASN A 44 -6.44 17.49 11.56
C ASN A 44 -5.88 18.09 10.26
N GLU A 45 -4.65 18.61 10.29
CA GLU A 45 -3.97 19.21 9.14
C GLU A 45 -2.57 18.59 8.97
N THR A 46 -2.07 18.57 7.74
CA THR A 46 -0.69 18.15 7.47
C THR A 46 0.28 19.11 8.14
N VAL A 47 1.24 18.59 8.88
CA VAL A 47 2.26 19.35 9.60
C VAL A 47 3.52 19.42 8.76
N ASP A 48 3.95 20.65 8.43
CA ASP A 48 5.23 20.92 7.76
C ASP A 48 6.36 20.98 8.80
N LEU A 49 7.27 20.00 8.78
CA LEU A 49 8.34 19.88 9.76
C LEU A 49 9.46 20.92 9.57
N SER A 50 9.45 21.70 8.48
CA SER A 50 10.36 22.85 8.35
C SER A 50 10.10 23.96 9.37
N GLN A 51 8.91 23.94 10.00
CA GLN A 51 8.55 24.84 11.09
C GLN A 51 9.11 24.39 12.45
N PHE A 52 9.62 23.15 12.51
CA PHE A 52 10.10 22.51 13.73
C PHE A 52 11.58 22.15 13.66
N ALA A 53 12.16 21.94 14.83
CA ALA A 53 13.51 21.41 15.01
C ALA A 53 13.49 20.40 16.15
N PHE A 54 14.47 19.49 16.18
CA PHE A 54 14.62 18.49 17.23
C PHE A 54 15.97 18.62 17.96
N PRO A 55 16.18 19.71 18.72
CA PRO A 55 17.45 19.92 19.40
C PRO A 55 17.71 18.86 20.47
N SER A 56 18.98 18.71 20.81
CA SER A 56 19.43 17.73 21.79
C SER A 56 20.52 18.27 22.70
N CYS A 57 20.64 17.66 23.87
CA CYS A 57 21.78 17.81 24.76
C CYS A 57 22.35 16.42 25.09
N SER A 58 23.68 16.29 25.18
CA SER A 58 24.30 14.98 25.39
C SER A 58 24.76 14.74 26.82
N ASN A 59 24.25 13.68 27.46
CA ASN A 59 24.44 13.40 28.90
C ASN A 59 24.00 14.59 29.79
N GLY A 60 22.75 15.05 29.65
CA GLY A 60 22.32 16.36 30.14
C GLY A 60 22.81 17.50 29.23
N CYS A 61 22.71 18.77 29.67
CA CYS A 61 23.13 19.95 28.89
C CYS A 61 24.39 20.61 29.46
N ASP A 62 25.30 21.05 28.60
CA ASP A 62 26.52 21.76 29.00
C ASP A 62 26.21 23.07 29.74
N LEU A 63 25.13 23.74 29.31
CA LEU A 63 24.63 24.96 29.92
C LEU A 63 23.11 24.92 30.04
N VAL A 64 22.62 25.07 31.27
CA VAL A 64 21.18 25.04 31.57
C VAL A 64 20.42 26.08 30.75
N GLY A 65 19.39 25.63 30.03
CA GLY A 65 18.57 26.47 29.17
C GLY A 65 19.15 26.73 27.78
N GLU A 66 20.28 26.11 27.42
CA GLU A 66 20.87 26.16 26.08
C GLU A 66 20.99 24.75 25.49
N TRP A 67 20.63 24.60 24.21
CA TRP A 67 20.79 23.34 23.49
C TRP A 67 22.24 23.15 23.06
N ASP A 68 22.82 21.97 23.30
CA ASP A 68 24.16 21.64 22.83
C ASP A 68 24.18 21.52 21.29
N TYR A 69 23.13 20.90 20.75
CA TYR A 69 22.99 20.64 19.32
C TYR A 69 21.61 21.06 18.81
N MET A 70 21.59 21.90 17.78
CA MET A 70 20.40 22.24 17.03
C MET A 70 20.29 21.33 15.80
N ASN A 71 19.30 20.43 15.79
CA ASN A 71 19.03 19.52 14.67
C ASN A 71 17.75 19.92 13.94
N TYR A 72 17.74 19.77 12.61
CA TYR A 72 16.62 20.14 11.75
C TYR A 72 16.18 18.97 10.90
N PHE A 73 14.88 18.91 10.61
CA PHE A 73 14.32 17.92 9.69
C PHE A 73 14.79 18.17 8.25
N PRO A 74 14.88 17.11 7.40
CA PRO A 74 15.18 17.24 5.98
C PRO A 74 14.18 18.15 5.25
N GLU A 75 14.62 18.76 4.14
CA GLU A 75 13.75 19.58 3.30
C GLU A 75 12.56 18.77 2.77
N GLY A 76 11.35 19.29 2.94
CA GLY A 76 10.10 18.65 2.51
C GLY A 76 9.53 17.64 3.50
N ALA A 77 10.14 17.44 4.67
CA ALA A 77 9.59 16.56 5.70
C ALA A 77 8.24 17.10 6.22
N SER A 78 7.24 16.23 6.28
CA SER A 78 5.89 16.54 6.76
C SER A 78 5.22 15.31 7.37
N ILE A 79 4.19 15.53 8.19
CA ILE A 79 3.39 14.47 8.81
C ILE A 79 1.92 14.69 8.48
N GLU A 80 1.23 13.70 7.90
CA GLU A 80 -0.21 13.80 7.63
C GLU A 80 -1.04 13.69 8.93
N PRO A 81 -2.31 14.11 8.93
CA PRO A 81 -3.19 13.97 10.10
C PRO A 81 -3.29 12.52 10.59
N GLY A 82 -2.99 12.28 11.86
CA GLY A 82 -3.04 10.94 12.46
C GLY A 82 -1.89 10.02 12.06
N ASP A 83 -0.87 10.55 11.40
CA ASP A 83 0.32 9.80 10.98
C ASP A 83 1.52 10.07 11.91
N VAL A 84 2.59 9.31 11.73
CA VAL A 84 3.85 9.46 12.48
C VAL A 84 5.03 9.82 11.59
N TYR A 85 6.12 10.25 12.20
CA TYR A 85 7.41 10.48 11.56
C TYR A 85 8.55 9.91 12.41
N VAL A 86 9.34 9.01 11.84
CA VAL A 86 10.37 8.23 12.52
C VAL A 86 11.77 8.67 12.12
N ILE A 87 12.57 8.98 13.13
CA ILE A 87 14.01 9.26 13.02
C ILE A 87 14.78 8.06 13.56
N ALA A 88 15.39 7.27 12.68
CA ALA A 88 16.09 6.04 13.08
C ALA A 88 17.61 6.14 12.96
N HIS A 89 18.34 5.28 13.69
CA HIS A 89 19.79 5.20 13.53
C HIS A 89 20.15 4.52 12.19
N PRO A 90 21.11 5.05 11.40
CA PRO A 90 21.44 4.51 10.06
C PRO A 90 21.92 3.04 10.05
N ASN A 91 22.50 2.56 11.16
CA ASN A 91 22.91 1.15 11.25
C ASN A 91 21.76 0.18 11.49
N ALA A 92 20.63 0.64 12.04
CA ALA A 92 19.44 -0.19 12.16
C ALA A 92 18.69 -0.30 10.84
N THR A 93 18.88 0.66 9.93
CA THR A 93 18.13 0.75 8.66
C THR A 93 18.90 0.27 7.44
N ASN A 94 20.21 0.07 7.53
CA ASN A 94 21.05 -0.38 6.41
C ASN A 94 21.18 -1.92 6.38
N PRO A 95 20.66 -2.62 5.35
CA PRO A 95 20.73 -4.08 5.24
C PRO A 95 22.14 -4.68 5.24
N ASP A 96 23.17 -3.87 4.94
CA ASP A 96 24.58 -4.30 4.96
C ASP A 96 25.21 -4.27 6.37
N ASN A 97 24.47 -3.82 7.40
CA ASN A 97 24.98 -3.71 8.77
C ASN A 97 24.60 -4.91 9.64
N ASP A 98 25.52 -5.36 10.49
CA ASP A 98 25.27 -6.47 11.43
C ASP A 98 24.17 -6.18 12.47
N THR A 99 23.81 -4.90 12.66
CA THR A 99 22.72 -4.47 13.55
C THR A 99 21.47 -4.01 12.80
N TYR A 100 21.32 -4.42 11.54
CA TYR A 100 20.11 -4.16 10.75
C TYR A 100 18.88 -4.80 11.40
N THR A 101 17.78 -4.06 11.37
CA THR A 101 16.47 -4.49 11.86
C THR A 101 15.42 -4.12 10.83
N GLU A 102 14.74 -5.12 10.26
CA GLU A 102 13.75 -4.90 9.18
C GLU A 102 12.58 -4.04 9.67
N GLU A 103 12.14 -4.26 10.90
CA GLU A 103 11.06 -3.50 11.55
C GLU A 103 11.40 -2.01 11.64
N ILE A 104 12.58 -1.64 12.14
CA ILE A 104 13.00 -0.23 12.22
C ILE A 104 13.23 0.36 10.82
N ALA A 105 13.80 -0.43 9.90
CA ALA A 105 14.08 0.01 8.54
C ALA A 105 12.80 0.35 7.77
N GLN A 106 11.75 -0.44 7.95
CA GLN A 106 10.47 -0.28 7.24
C GLN A 106 9.78 1.06 7.56
N TYR A 107 9.86 1.52 8.81
CA TYR A 107 9.13 2.71 9.27
C TYR A 107 10.00 3.97 9.33
N SER A 108 11.30 3.89 9.03
CA SER A 108 12.21 5.03 9.12
C SER A 108 11.99 6.06 8.00
N ASP A 109 11.53 7.26 8.33
CA ASP A 109 11.42 8.39 7.39
C ASP A 109 12.77 9.06 7.09
N HIS A 110 13.63 9.20 8.10
CA HIS A 110 15.01 9.62 7.89
C HIS A 110 15.97 9.04 8.93
N VAL A 111 17.27 9.10 8.61
CA VAL A 111 18.33 8.59 9.48
C VAL A 111 19.09 9.69 10.22
N PHE A 112 19.40 9.45 11.50
CA PHE A 112 20.20 10.33 12.34
C PHE A 112 21.16 9.52 13.25
N SER A 113 22.46 9.82 13.20
CA SER A 113 23.48 8.99 13.89
C SER A 113 23.59 9.24 15.39
N TYR A 114 23.21 10.41 15.88
CA TYR A 114 23.48 10.82 17.26
C TYR A 114 22.25 10.68 18.14
N LEU A 115 21.53 9.56 17.99
CA LEU A 115 20.39 9.21 18.85
C LEU A 115 20.86 8.78 20.23
N SER A 116 19.95 8.89 21.19
CA SER A 116 20.29 8.81 22.60
C SER A 116 20.88 7.44 23.00
N ASN A 117 21.73 7.44 24.02
CA ASN A 117 22.26 6.24 24.69
C ASN A 117 21.66 6.00 26.10
N GLY A 118 20.60 6.75 26.42
CA GLY A 118 19.89 6.69 27.68
C GLY A 118 19.86 8.03 28.42
N ASP A 119 20.95 8.80 28.43
CA ASP A 119 21.09 10.01 29.26
C ASP A 119 21.03 11.33 28.49
N ASP A 120 20.72 11.28 27.20
CA ASP A 120 20.57 12.46 26.35
C ASP A 120 19.15 13.03 26.38
N ILE A 121 19.05 14.34 26.10
CA ILE A 121 17.78 15.06 26.04
C ILE A 121 17.44 15.30 24.57
N PHE A 122 16.19 15.08 24.20
CA PHE A 122 15.64 15.45 22.88
C PHE A 122 14.34 16.22 23.06
N ALA A 123 14.19 17.32 22.32
CA ALA A 123 12.96 18.09 22.29
C ALA A 123 12.42 18.21 20.88
N ILE A 124 11.15 18.63 20.76
CA ILE A 124 10.59 19.23 19.54
C ILE A 124 10.37 20.71 19.87
N ILE A 125 10.89 21.61 19.05
CA ILE A 125 10.70 23.06 19.22
C ILE A 125 10.09 23.69 17.97
N ASP A 126 9.34 24.77 18.16
CA ASP A 126 8.95 25.67 17.08
C ASP A 126 10.14 26.58 16.71
N VAL A 127 10.59 26.54 15.46
CA VAL A 127 11.79 27.28 15.00
C VAL A 127 11.58 28.80 15.07
N SER A 128 10.34 29.27 14.90
CA SER A 128 10.03 30.70 14.84
C SER A 128 10.10 31.39 16.21
N SER A 129 9.73 30.66 17.26
CA SER A 129 9.59 31.18 18.62
C SER A 129 10.62 30.60 19.60
N GLY A 130 11.18 29.42 19.31
CA GLY A 130 12.03 28.65 20.22
C GLY A 130 11.26 27.94 21.32
N ASP A 131 9.93 27.95 21.27
CA ASP A 131 9.10 27.30 22.29
C ASP A 131 9.19 25.78 22.17
N ILE A 132 9.33 25.11 23.31
CA ILE A 132 9.31 23.65 23.40
C ILE A 132 7.88 23.16 23.26
N ILE A 133 7.67 22.25 22.31
CA ILE A 133 6.41 21.56 22.05
C ILE A 133 6.33 20.30 22.89
N ASP A 134 7.37 19.48 22.85
CA ASP A 134 7.48 18.24 23.62
C ASP A 134 8.94 17.94 23.94
N ILE A 135 9.19 17.15 24.99
CA ILE A 135 10.55 16.78 25.41
C ILE A 135 10.63 15.39 26.01
N ILE A 136 11.78 14.75 25.81
CA ILE A 136 12.27 13.59 26.54
C ILE A 136 13.58 14.01 27.22
N GLY A 137 13.60 13.98 28.55
CA GLY A 137 14.73 14.41 29.39
C GLY A 137 14.56 15.80 30.06
N ASP A 138 15.31 16.04 31.14
CA ASP A 138 15.14 17.22 32.00
C ASP A 138 16.00 18.42 31.56
N PHE A 139 15.51 19.17 30.57
CA PHE A 139 16.18 20.40 30.11
C PHE A 139 16.21 21.53 31.15
N GLN A 140 15.29 21.52 32.13
CA GLN A 140 15.18 22.60 33.11
C GLN A 140 16.29 22.52 34.17
N SER A 141 16.63 21.31 34.61
CA SER A 141 17.82 21.11 35.42
C SER A 141 19.08 21.11 34.56
N GLY A 142 19.01 20.54 33.35
CA GLY A 142 20.16 20.28 32.49
C GLY A 142 21.15 19.28 33.09
N GLU A 143 20.81 18.64 34.22
CA GLU A 143 21.69 17.72 34.92
C GLU A 143 21.76 16.37 34.20
N ASP A 144 22.97 15.80 34.15
CA ASP A 144 23.20 14.44 33.67
C ASP A 144 22.49 13.42 34.59
N PRO A 145 21.53 12.62 34.08
CA PRO A 145 20.85 11.59 34.88
C PRO A 145 21.75 10.37 35.14
N GLY A 146 22.92 10.29 34.52
CA GLY A 146 23.98 9.32 34.75
C GLY A 146 23.92 8.06 33.90
N SER A 147 22.75 7.46 33.70
CA SER A 147 22.61 6.32 32.76
C SER A 147 21.27 6.34 32.03
N GLY A 148 20.25 6.94 32.63
CA GLY A 148 19.02 7.32 31.97
C GLY A 148 18.06 7.97 32.94
N PHE A 149 17.00 8.57 32.42
CA PHE A 149 15.95 9.17 33.23
C PHE A 149 15.00 8.10 33.78
N ASP A 150 14.54 8.29 35.01
CA ASP A 150 13.49 7.47 35.61
C ASP A 150 12.14 7.81 34.95
N VAL A 151 11.35 6.80 34.61
CA VAL A 151 10.04 6.97 33.96
C VAL A 151 9.07 5.94 34.53
N ALA A 152 7.84 6.36 34.88
CA ALA A 152 6.78 5.50 35.39
C ALA A 152 7.17 4.57 36.56
N GLY A 153 8.16 4.99 37.36
CA GLY A 153 8.70 4.23 38.50
C GLY A 153 9.77 3.19 38.15
N VAL A 154 10.19 3.12 36.88
CA VAL A 154 11.32 2.31 36.41
C VAL A 154 12.58 3.19 36.37
N THR A 155 13.64 2.72 37.03
CA THR A 155 14.91 3.47 37.12
C THR A 155 15.71 3.37 35.83
N ASN A 156 16.25 4.50 35.32
CA ASN A 156 16.92 4.62 34.02
C ASN A 156 16.09 4.06 32.85
N ALA A 157 14.79 4.31 32.82
CA ALA A 157 13.88 3.78 31.80
C ALA A 157 14.10 4.32 30.38
N THR A 158 14.83 5.41 30.19
CA THR A 158 15.26 5.83 28.84
C THR A 158 16.42 5.02 28.29
N LYS A 159 17.00 4.08 29.07
CA LYS A 159 18.08 3.20 28.62
C LYS A 159 17.59 1.75 28.52
N ASP A 160 17.99 1.05 27.46
CA ASP A 160 17.67 -0.36 27.21
C ASP A 160 16.15 -0.66 27.27
N HIS A 161 15.31 0.27 26.79
CA HIS A 161 13.83 0.16 26.78
C HIS A 161 13.22 0.93 25.60
N THR A 162 11.95 0.63 25.32
CA THR A 162 11.06 1.46 24.50
C THR A 162 10.07 2.20 25.39
N LEU A 163 9.94 3.50 25.20
CA LEU A 163 8.94 4.33 25.85
C LEU A 163 7.81 4.62 24.86
N LEU A 164 6.62 4.12 25.17
CA LEU A 164 5.40 4.36 24.40
C LEU A 164 4.57 5.43 25.08
N ARG A 165 4.20 6.48 24.36
CA ARG A 165 3.28 7.50 24.86
C ARG A 165 1.89 6.87 25.03
N LYS A 166 1.21 7.18 26.14
CA LYS A 166 -0.17 6.70 26.34
C LYS A 166 -1.14 7.38 25.39
N SER A 167 -2.11 6.62 24.89
CA SER A 167 -3.19 7.10 24.02
C SER A 167 -3.99 8.26 24.61
N SER A 168 -4.12 8.32 25.93
CA SER A 168 -4.81 9.40 26.64
C SER A 168 -4.08 10.76 26.61
N VAL A 169 -2.83 10.81 26.16
CA VAL A 169 -2.04 12.05 26.13
C VAL A 169 -2.40 12.84 24.88
N GLN A 170 -2.97 14.03 25.08
CA GLN A 170 -3.58 14.80 23.98
C GLN A 170 -2.69 15.89 23.39
N ASN A 171 -1.57 16.21 24.02
CA ASN A 171 -0.65 17.26 23.59
C ASN A 171 0.75 16.98 24.12
N GLY A 172 1.77 17.57 23.49
CA GLY A 172 3.13 17.56 24.01
C GLY A 172 3.25 18.21 25.39
N ASN A 173 4.28 17.81 26.15
CA ASN A 173 4.46 18.20 27.55
C ASN A 173 5.07 19.60 27.74
N GLN A 174 5.32 20.36 26.67
CA GLN A 174 5.82 21.74 26.68
C GLN A 174 7.11 21.92 27.50
N GLY A 175 7.97 20.91 27.52
CA GLY A 175 9.24 20.94 28.26
C GLY A 175 9.12 20.54 29.74
N ASN A 176 7.95 20.09 30.19
CA ASN A 176 7.75 19.63 31.56
C ASN A 176 7.99 18.12 31.70
N TRP A 177 9.25 17.71 31.54
CA TRP A 177 9.64 16.32 31.61
C TRP A 177 9.29 15.65 32.94
N ILE A 178 9.47 16.34 34.08
CA ILE A 178 9.24 15.75 35.40
C ILE A 178 7.78 15.29 35.58
N LEU A 179 6.82 16.09 35.12
CA LEU A 179 5.41 15.66 35.14
C LEU A 179 5.12 14.58 34.10
N SER A 180 5.73 14.69 32.92
CA SER A 180 5.55 13.74 31.82
C SER A 180 6.07 12.33 32.16
N ALA A 181 7.29 12.25 32.68
CA ALA A 181 7.92 11.00 33.10
C ALA A 181 7.17 10.33 34.25
N GLY A 182 6.59 11.13 35.15
CA GLY A 182 5.87 10.64 36.32
C GLY A 182 6.76 9.89 37.30
N THR A 183 6.15 9.36 38.36
CA THR A 183 6.83 8.58 39.40
C THR A 183 6.39 7.13 39.44
N ASN A 184 5.28 6.80 38.78
CA ASN A 184 4.69 5.47 38.70
C ASN A 184 3.83 5.35 37.42
N ILE A 185 3.28 4.16 37.19
CA ILE A 185 2.46 3.89 36.00
C ILE A 185 1.17 4.72 35.95
N ASP A 186 0.62 5.21 37.06
CA ASP A 186 -0.66 5.93 37.06
C ASP A 186 -0.49 7.41 36.69
N ASP A 187 0.60 8.04 37.13
CA ASP A 187 0.85 9.48 36.93
C ASP A 187 1.78 9.80 35.74
N SER A 188 2.41 8.80 35.14
CA SER A 188 3.23 8.97 33.94
C SER A 188 2.40 9.11 32.66
N GLU A 189 2.91 9.88 31.71
CA GLU A 189 2.42 9.94 30.33
C GLU A 189 2.91 8.76 29.48
N TRP A 190 3.83 7.95 30.00
CA TRP A 190 4.53 6.89 29.28
C TRP A 190 4.22 5.50 29.82
N ILE A 191 4.31 4.52 28.93
CA ILE A 191 4.39 3.10 29.22
C ILE A 191 5.84 2.69 28.92
N VAL A 192 6.50 2.08 29.90
CA VAL A 192 7.86 1.55 29.75
C VAL A 192 7.74 0.10 29.29
N LEU A 193 8.14 -0.18 28.06
CA LEU A 193 8.16 -1.50 27.45
C LEU A 193 9.57 -2.10 27.50
N ASP A 194 9.65 -3.43 27.49
CA ASP A 194 10.93 -4.15 27.46
C ASP A 194 11.80 -3.73 26.25
N ASN A 195 13.11 -3.94 26.37
CA ASN A 195 14.07 -3.74 25.28
C ASN A 195 13.66 -4.50 24.00
N GLU A 196 13.93 -3.91 22.82
CA GLU A 196 13.54 -4.44 21.50
C GLU A 196 12.03 -4.63 21.31
N ASN A 197 11.18 -3.90 22.04
CA ASN A 197 9.75 -3.91 21.78
C ASN A 197 9.38 -2.78 20.82
N TRP A 198 8.98 -3.15 19.60
CA TRP A 198 8.58 -2.22 18.53
C TRP A 198 7.19 -2.52 17.99
N THR A 199 6.32 -3.14 18.80
CA THR A 199 4.95 -3.50 18.37
C THR A 199 4.09 -2.31 18.00
N ASN A 200 4.54 -1.11 18.36
CA ASN A 200 3.84 0.17 18.18
C ASN A 200 4.58 1.10 17.22
N LEU A 201 5.74 0.71 16.68
CA LEU A 201 6.47 1.52 15.72
C LEU A 201 5.68 1.67 14.42
N GLY A 202 5.62 2.91 13.92
CA GLY A 202 4.94 3.28 12.68
C GLY A 202 3.48 3.69 12.86
N PHE A 203 2.96 3.75 14.09
CA PHE A 203 1.61 4.24 14.37
C PHE A 203 1.45 4.68 15.83
N HIS A 204 0.42 5.49 16.12
CA HIS A 204 0.09 5.84 17.49
C HIS A 204 -1.41 5.73 17.74
N GLU A 205 -1.80 4.95 18.76
CA GLU A 205 -3.17 4.95 19.26
C GLU A 205 -3.42 6.26 20.01
N TYR A 206 -4.41 7.04 19.57
CA TYR A 206 -4.70 8.35 20.14
C TYR A 206 -6.16 8.43 20.59
N ASP A 207 -6.37 8.43 21.91
CA ASP A 207 -7.69 8.55 22.53
C ASP A 207 -8.13 10.01 22.47
N ASN A 208 -8.69 10.38 21.34
CA ASN A 208 -9.38 11.66 21.20
C ASN A 208 -10.70 11.57 21.99
N PHE A 209 -10.64 11.76 23.32
CA PHE A 209 -11.79 11.84 24.25
C PHE A 209 -12.82 12.95 23.90
N ASN A 210 -12.77 13.49 22.69
CA ASN A 210 -13.69 14.45 22.11
C ASN A 210 -14.56 13.89 20.98
N GLN A 211 -14.60 12.57 20.80
CA GLN A 211 -15.78 11.91 20.22
C GLN A 211 -16.39 11.05 21.32
N ASN A 212 -17.59 11.41 21.78
CA ASN A 212 -18.45 10.37 22.36
C ASN A 212 -18.57 9.32 21.25
N PRO A 213 -18.11 8.07 21.44
CA PRO A 213 -18.29 7.05 20.42
C PRO A 213 -19.79 6.99 20.07
N THR A 214 -20.11 7.36 18.84
CA THR A 214 -21.48 7.37 18.29
C THR A 214 -21.68 6.09 17.48
N GLY A 215 -22.78 5.39 17.73
CA GLY A 215 -23.11 4.14 17.06
C GLY A 215 -24.42 3.59 17.61
N CYS A 216 -24.88 2.43 17.12
CA CYS A 216 -26.12 1.87 17.64
C CYS A 216 -25.99 1.45 19.12
N THR A 217 -26.78 2.05 20.00
CA THR A 217 -26.76 1.77 21.46
C THR A 217 -27.81 0.74 21.91
N ASP A 218 -28.64 0.24 20.99
CA ASP A 218 -29.70 -0.73 21.29
C ASP A 218 -29.16 -2.17 21.24
N LEU A 219 -29.20 -2.87 22.38
CA LEU A 219 -28.79 -4.27 22.52
C LEU A 219 -29.61 -5.25 21.67
N GLU A 220 -30.79 -4.85 21.19
CA GLU A 220 -31.64 -5.68 20.33
C GLU A 220 -31.33 -5.50 18.83
N ALA A 221 -30.53 -4.50 18.46
CA ALA A 221 -30.09 -4.29 17.08
C ALA A 221 -28.94 -5.24 16.70
N CYS A 222 -28.89 -5.67 15.44
CA CYS A 222 -27.83 -6.55 14.96
C CYS A 222 -26.49 -5.84 14.75
N ASN A 223 -26.46 -4.50 14.76
CA ASN A 223 -25.27 -3.67 14.68
C ASN A 223 -25.00 -2.91 15.99
N TYR A 224 -25.46 -3.45 17.14
CA TYR A 224 -25.15 -2.91 18.45
C TYR A 224 -23.63 -2.71 18.66
N ASP A 225 -23.24 -1.49 19.01
CA ASP A 225 -21.86 -1.14 19.36
C ASP A 225 -21.72 -1.00 20.89
N PRO A 226 -20.98 -1.91 21.56
CA PRO A 226 -20.76 -1.84 23.00
C PRO A 226 -19.87 -0.68 23.43
N LEU A 227 -19.15 -0.04 22.50
CA LEU A 227 -18.34 1.15 22.75
C LEU A 227 -19.14 2.44 22.57
N ALA A 228 -20.29 2.41 21.88
CA ALA A 228 -21.11 3.59 21.67
C ALA A 228 -21.75 4.11 22.96
N THR A 229 -21.64 5.42 23.18
CA THR A 229 -22.20 6.16 24.32
C THR A 229 -23.35 7.10 23.90
N GLU A 230 -23.47 7.36 22.60
CA GLU A 230 -24.57 8.11 21.98
C GLU A 230 -25.11 7.36 20.75
N ASP A 231 -26.43 7.30 20.61
CA ASP A 231 -27.10 6.72 19.45
C ASP A 231 -27.02 7.66 18.24
N ASP A 232 -26.50 7.18 17.12
CA ASP A 232 -26.40 7.93 15.86
C ASP A 232 -27.60 7.69 14.91
N GLY A 233 -28.56 6.86 15.33
CA GLY A 233 -29.75 6.52 14.54
C GLY A 233 -29.51 5.47 13.46
N THR A 234 -28.36 4.77 13.49
CA THR A 234 -28.02 3.70 12.53
C THR A 234 -28.49 2.31 12.95
N CYS A 235 -29.20 2.16 14.06
CA CYS A 235 -29.65 0.85 14.55
C CYS A 235 -30.48 0.07 13.52
N GLU A 236 -29.99 -1.12 13.15
CA GLU A 236 -30.63 -2.06 12.24
C GLU A 236 -31.08 -3.31 13.00
N TYR A 237 -32.29 -3.76 12.72
CA TYR A 237 -32.95 -4.84 13.49
C TYR A 237 -33.13 -6.13 12.67
N VAL A 238 -32.72 -6.10 11.40
CA VAL A 238 -32.90 -7.22 10.47
C VAL A 238 -31.54 -7.65 9.97
N VAL A 239 -31.22 -8.92 10.19
CA VAL A 239 -30.11 -9.58 9.50
C VAL A 239 -30.68 -10.20 8.25
N ASP A 240 -30.07 -9.89 7.10
CA ASP A 240 -30.46 -10.48 5.83
C ASP A 240 -30.04 -11.97 5.76
N CYS A 241 -30.42 -12.66 4.68
CA CYS A 241 -30.11 -14.09 4.60
C CYS A 241 -28.62 -14.41 4.39
N LEU A 242 -27.76 -13.42 4.11
CA LEU A 242 -26.30 -13.55 4.02
C LEU A 242 -25.61 -13.30 5.37
N GLY A 243 -26.37 -12.89 6.39
CA GLY A 243 -25.81 -12.56 7.70
C GLY A 243 -25.45 -11.07 7.84
N GLU A 244 -25.82 -10.22 6.90
CA GLU A 244 -25.54 -8.78 6.97
C GLU A 244 -26.66 -8.02 7.69
N CYS A 245 -26.28 -7.25 8.70
CA CYS A 245 -27.20 -6.40 9.44
C CYS A 245 -27.64 -5.19 8.59
N GLY A 246 -28.94 -5.00 8.41
CA GLY A 246 -29.50 -3.98 7.50
C GLY A 246 -29.39 -4.34 6.01
N GLY A 247 -28.97 -5.56 5.68
CA GLY A 247 -28.80 -6.01 4.31
C GLY A 247 -30.13 -6.16 3.54
N PHE A 248 -30.05 -6.18 2.21
CA PHE A 248 -31.20 -6.28 1.33
C PHE A 248 -31.43 -7.69 0.76
N ALA A 249 -30.64 -8.70 1.15
CA ALA A 249 -30.76 -10.05 0.61
C ALA A 249 -31.97 -10.81 1.21
N TYR A 250 -32.67 -11.57 0.37
CA TYR A 250 -33.75 -12.46 0.79
C TYR A 250 -33.67 -13.79 0.05
N TYR A 251 -34.30 -14.81 0.63
CA TYR A 251 -34.43 -16.09 -0.04
C TYR A 251 -35.41 -15.98 -1.22
N ASP A 252 -34.96 -16.38 -2.40
CA ASP A 252 -35.80 -16.56 -3.59
C ASP A 252 -36.72 -17.81 -3.44
N VAL A 253 -37.53 -18.09 -4.46
CA VAL A 253 -38.45 -19.24 -4.48
C VAL A 253 -37.70 -20.59 -4.48
N CYS A 254 -36.41 -20.55 -4.81
CA CYS A 254 -35.51 -21.69 -4.95
C CYS A 254 -34.72 -21.95 -3.66
N GLY A 255 -34.83 -21.06 -2.67
CA GLY A 255 -34.15 -21.15 -1.38
C GLY A 255 -32.72 -20.63 -1.40
N VAL A 256 -32.35 -19.83 -2.41
CA VAL A 256 -31.05 -19.16 -2.52
C VAL A 256 -31.16 -17.76 -1.93
N CYS A 257 -30.17 -17.37 -1.14
CA CYS A 257 -30.08 -16.03 -0.61
C CYS A 257 -29.31 -15.10 -1.57
N ASP A 258 -29.98 -14.08 -2.11
CA ASP A 258 -29.34 -13.00 -2.87
C ASP A 258 -30.17 -11.70 -2.85
N SER A 259 -29.69 -10.65 -3.51
CA SER A 259 -30.34 -9.33 -3.59
C SER A 259 -31.03 -9.05 -4.93
N ASP A 260 -31.13 -10.03 -5.85
CA ASP A 260 -31.69 -9.86 -7.19
C ASP A 260 -33.11 -10.46 -7.31
N PRO A 261 -34.18 -9.65 -7.25
CA PRO A 261 -35.57 -10.12 -7.38
C PRO A 261 -35.88 -10.79 -8.72
N LEU A 262 -35.04 -10.59 -9.73
CA LEU A 262 -35.27 -11.06 -11.08
C LEU A 262 -34.68 -12.46 -11.31
N ASN A 263 -33.87 -12.96 -10.38
CA ASN A 263 -33.20 -14.24 -10.51
C ASN A 263 -33.95 -15.38 -9.79
N ASP A 264 -35.10 -15.77 -10.32
CA ASP A 264 -35.85 -16.93 -9.84
C ASP A 264 -35.28 -18.23 -10.47
N CYS A 265 -34.33 -18.88 -9.79
CA CYS A 265 -33.70 -20.17 -10.14
C CYS A 265 -32.66 -20.17 -11.29
N LEU A 266 -32.01 -19.05 -11.62
CA LEU A 266 -30.96 -18.97 -12.66
C LEU A 266 -29.70 -18.24 -12.15
N GLN A 267 -28.90 -18.90 -11.30
CA GLN A 267 -27.66 -18.31 -10.77
C GLN A 267 -26.77 -17.68 -11.86
N PRO A 268 -26.28 -16.43 -11.71
CA PRO A 268 -25.01 -16.07 -12.29
C PRO A 268 -23.93 -16.93 -11.61
N LEU A 269 -23.07 -17.56 -12.41
CA LEU A 269 -21.98 -18.41 -11.91
C LEU A 269 -21.09 -17.65 -10.91
N THR A 270 -21.31 -17.85 -9.62
CA THR A 270 -20.46 -17.36 -8.54
C THR A 270 -19.19 -18.20 -8.49
N GLY A 271 -18.05 -17.55 -8.73
CA GLY A 271 -16.72 -18.19 -8.72
C GLY A 271 -15.68 -17.50 -9.61
N CYS A 272 -16.10 -16.61 -10.51
CA CYS A 272 -15.21 -15.73 -11.28
C CYS A 272 -15.59 -14.27 -11.08
N SER A 273 -15.12 -13.67 -9.99
CA SER A 273 -14.97 -12.21 -9.93
C SER A 273 -13.49 -11.89 -9.75
N TRP A 274 -12.77 -11.87 -10.87
CA TRP A 274 -11.56 -11.07 -11.00
C TRP A 274 -11.75 -10.21 -12.23
N CYS A 275 -12.12 -8.95 -11.95
CA CYS A 275 -12.16 -7.82 -12.86
C CYS A 275 -12.88 -8.07 -14.20
N GLU A 276 -14.03 -7.43 -14.39
CA GLU A 276 -14.58 -7.23 -15.73
C GLU A 276 -13.50 -6.55 -16.61
N LEU A 277 -12.74 -7.39 -17.32
CA LEU A 277 -11.87 -7.19 -18.48
C LEU A 277 -10.68 -8.17 -18.57
N ALA A 278 -10.34 -8.94 -17.51
CA ALA A 278 -9.09 -9.75 -17.53
C ALA A 278 -9.27 -11.27 -17.68
N ALA A 279 -10.45 -11.85 -17.41
CA ALA A 279 -10.61 -13.31 -17.35
C ALA A 279 -10.84 -14.03 -18.70
N ASN A 280 -10.65 -13.35 -19.85
CA ASN A 280 -10.63 -13.99 -21.17
C ASN A 280 -9.45 -13.56 -22.04
N TYR A 281 -8.50 -12.79 -21.50
CA TYR A 281 -7.32 -12.35 -22.27
C TYR A 281 -6.18 -13.35 -22.11
N PHE A 282 -6.35 -14.54 -22.70
CA PHE A 282 -5.19 -15.35 -23.03
C PHE A 282 -4.43 -14.58 -24.12
N ASP A 283 -3.22 -14.12 -23.82
CA ASP A 283 -2.47 -13.28 -24.75
C ASP A 283 -1.92 -14.15 -25.90
N PHE A 284 -2.34 -13.86 -27.13
CA PHE A 284 -1.83 -14.51 -28.35
C PHE A 284 -0.68 -13.70 -28.98
N ASN A 285 -0.12 -12.71 -28.30
CA ASN A 285 1.04 -11.96 -28.76
C ASN A 285 2.34 -12.56 -28.19
N PRO A 286 3.14 -13.26 -29.01
CA PRO A 286 4.42 -13.78 -28.54
C PRO A 286 5.47 -12.68 -28.39
N LEU A 287 6.35 -12.82 -27.41
CA LEU A 287 7.57 -12.03 -27.33
C LEU A 287 8.59 -12.57 -28.34
N ILE A 288 9.22 -11.65 -29.09
CA ILE A 288 10.29 -11.98 -30.04
C ILE A 288 11.61 -11.81 -29.31
N THR A 289 12.12 -12.90 -28.75
CA THR A 289 13.24 -12.88 -27.80
C THR A 289 14.54 -13.38 -28.45
N ASN A 290 14.47 -14.46 -29.23
CA ASN A 290 15.64 -15.03 -29.91
C ASN A 290 15.30 -15.60 -31.31
N THR A 291 16.05 -16.59 -31.77
CA THR A 291 15.77 -17.38 -32.97
C THR A 291 14.43 -18.12 -32.85
N SER A 292 13.85 -18.52 -33.97
CA SER A 292 12.57 -19.24 -33.97
C SER A 292 12.66 -20.60 -34.64
N MET A 293 11.70 -21.45 -34.28
CA MET A 293 11.30 -22.62 -35.04
C MET A 293 10.07 -22.26 -35.88
N THR A 294 10.04 -22.68 -37.15
CA THR A 294 8.85 -22.48 -37.99
C THR A 294 7.99 -23.75 -37.98
N LEU A 295 6.76 -23.64 -37.49
CA LEU A 295 5.75 -24.68 -37.56
C LEU A 295 4.87 -24.45 -38.78
N PHE A 296 5.03 -25.33 -39.78
CA PHE A 296 4.24 -25.29 -41.00
C PHE A 296 3.05 -26.21 -40.89
N TYR A 297 1.87 -25.69 -41.17
CA TYR A 297 0.64 -26.45 -41.24
C TYR A 297 0.11 -26.40 -42.67
N ASN A 298 -0.10 -27.57 -43.26
CA ASN A 298 -0.67 -27.72 -44.59
C ASN A 298 -1.91 -28.62 -44.50
N PRO A 299 -3.12 -28.04 -44.42
CA PRO A 299 -4.31 -28.82 -44.12
C PRO A 299 -4.68 -29.76 -45.25
N GLU A 300 -4.85 -31.04 -44.92
CA GLU A 300 -5.70 -31.95 -45.69
C GLU A 300 -7.15 -31.98 -45.14
N ASN A 301 -7.30 -31.76 -43.82
CA ASN A 301 -8.56 -31.55 -43.12
C ASN A 301 -8.30 -30.55 -41.98
N SER A 302 -9.12 -29.49 -41.84
CA SER A 302 -8.98 -28.52 -40.75
C SER A 302 -10.30 -28.27 -40.05
N SER A 303 -10.27 -28.28 -38.71
CA SER A 303 -11.34 -27.73 -37.87
C SER A 303 -11.23 -26.21 -37.69
N LEU A 304 -10.17 -25.61 -38.24
CA LEU A 304 -9.93 -24.17 -38.25
C LEU A 304 -10.85 -23.45 -39.24
N LEU A 305 -11.30 -22.28 -38.84
CA LEU A 305 -12.11 -21.36 -39.63
C LEU A 305 -11.29 -20.11 -39.96
N ALA A 306 -11.59 -19.47 -41.09
CA ALA A 306 -10.95 -18.20 -41.45
C ALA A 306 -11.17 -17.17 -40.32
N GLY A 307 -10.08 -16.57 -39.85
CA GLY A 307 -10.05 -15.64 -38.73
C GLY A 307 -9.67 -16.26 -37.38
N ASP A 308 -9.51 -17.58 -37.28
CA ASP A 308 -8.97 -18.22 -36.07
C ASP A 308 -7.51 -17.81 -35.86
N VAL A 309 -7.14 -17.39 -34.65
CA VAL A 309 -5.73 -17.20 -34.28
C VAL A 309 -5.24 -18.49 -33.65
N VAL A 310 -4.28 -19.15 -34.28
CA VAL A 310 -3.66 -20.38 -33.78
C VAL A 310 -2.40 -20.00 -33.03
N GLY A 311 -2.35 -20.33 -31.74
CA GLY A 311 -1.21 -20.07 -30.88
C GLY A 311 -0.51 -21.35 -30.44
N VAL A 312 0.79 -21.25 -30.24
CA VAL A 312 1.63 -22.25 -29.60
C VAL A 312 2.20 -21.70 -28.30
N PHE A 313 2.03 -22.47 -27.24
CA PHE A 313 2.30 -22.05 -25.88
C PHE A 313 3.29 -23.01 -25.20
N TYR A 314 4.06 -22.45 -24.28
CA TYR A 314 4.94 -23.18 -23.36
C TYR A 314 4.51 -22.91 -21.91
N SER A 315 5.05 -23.69 -20.98
CA SER A 315 4.97 -23.40 -19.55
C SER A 315 6.29 -22.78 -19.13
N ASP A 316 6.25 -21.63 -18.45
CA ASP A 316 7.45 -21.08 -17.81
C ASP A 316 7.85 -21.89 -16.56
N PHE A 317 8.92 -21.46 -15.89
CA PHE A 317 9.47 -22.12 -14.70
C PHE A 317 8.52 -22.09 -13.49
N GLU A 318 7.53 -21.20 -13.47
CA GLU A 318 6.53 -21.08 -12.40
C GLU A 318 5.26 -21.89 -12.70
N GLY A 319 5.16 -22.46 -13.91
CA GLY A 319 4.01 -23.26 -14.33
C GLY A 319 2.95 -22.47 -15.11
N PHE A 320 3.19 -21.20 -15.43
CA PHE A 320 2.23 -20.39 -16.18
C PHE A 320 2.35 -20.64 -17.68
N ILE A 321 1.19 -20.68 -18.34
CA ILE A 321 1.10 -20.85 -19.79
C ILE A 321 1.38 -19.51 -20.48
N LYS A 322 2.39 -19.46 -21.36
CA LYS A 322 2.81 -18.25 -22.10
C LYS A 322 2.79 -18.49 -23.61
N CYS A 323 2.42 -17.48 -24.39
CA CYS A 323 2.43 -17.56 -25.86
C CYS A 323 3.87 -17.48 -26.37
N GLY A 324 4.34 -18.53 -27.02
CA GLY A 324 5.63 -18.53 -27.71
C GLY A 324 5.51 -18.34 -29.22
N GLY A 325 4.30 -18.32 -29.79
CA GLY A 325 4.07 -18.04 -31.21
C GLY A 325 2.60 -18.00 -31.57
N SER A 326 2.19 -17.16 -32.51
CA SER A 326 0.82 -17.17 -33.04
C SER A 326 0.76 -16.83 -34.52
N GLN A 327 -0.32 -17.26 -35.18
CA GLN A 327 -0.65 -16.81 -36.53
C GLN A 327 -2.16 -16.90 -36.78
N THR A 328 -2.71 -15.93 -37.52
CA THR A 328 -4.10 -15.96 -37.98
C THR A 328 -4.24 -16.88 -39.19
N PHE A 329 -5.19 -17.81 -39.11
CA PHE A 329 -5.55 -18.70 -40.20
C PHE A 329 -6.58 -18.02 -41.11
N GLU A 330 -6.20 -17.76 -42.36
CA GLU A 330 -7.11 -17.19 -43.37
C GLU A 330 -7.67 -18.28 -44.29
N SER A 331 -6.78 -19.05 -44.93
CA SER A 331 -7.11 -20.21 -45.75
C SER A 331 -5.82 -20.93 -46.17
N GLY A 332 -5.91 -22.22 -46.54
CA GLY A 332 -4.77 -22.95 -47.07
C GLY A 332 -3.70 -23.22 -46.01
N SER A 333 -2.42 -22.94 -46.32
CA SER A 333 -1.31 -23.20 -45.41
C SER A 333 -1.10 -22.11 -44.37
N LEU A 334 -0.64 -22.50 -43.19
CA LEU A 334 -0.28 -21.61 -42.09
C LEU A 334 1.20 -21.83 -41.71
N ALA A 335 1.90 -20.76 -41.33
CA ALA A 335 3.23 -20.84 -40.74
C ALA A 335 3.26 -20.04 -39.44
N ILE A 336 3.56 -20.72 -38.33
CA ILE A 336 3.67 -20.13 -37.00
C ILE A 336 5.16 -20.09 -36.64
N ALA A 337 5.66 -18.91 -36.24
CA ALA A 337 7.00 -18.80 -35.67
C ALA A 337 6.89 -19.00 -34.16
N ALA A 338 7.49 -20.07 -33.64
CA ALA A 338 7.68 -20.30 -32.21
C ALA A 338 9.04 -19.71 -31.82
N TRP A 339 9.10 -18.83 -30.83
CA TRP A 339 10.30 -18.09 -30.45
C TRP A 339 11.04 -18.79 -29.31
N ALA A 340 12.37 -18.88 -29.44
CA ALA A 340 13.24 -19.48 -28.44
C ALA A 340 13.49 -18.52 -27.27
N ASP A 341 13.69 -19.09 -26.09
CA ASP A 341 14.13 -18.41 -24.87
C ASP A 341 15.45 -17.64 -25.07
N ASP A 342 15.55 -16.42 -24.54
CA ASP A 342 16.84 -15.74 -24.45
C ASP A 342 17.64 -16.25 -23.24
N ILE A 343 18.48 -17.25 -23.50
CA ILE A 343 19.36 -17.88 -22.50
C ILE A 343 20.34 -16.91 -21.80
N SER A 344 20.45 -15.66 -22.26
CA SER A 344 21.27 -14.65 -21.60
C SER A 344 20.59 -14.01 -20.39
N THR A 345 19.29 -14.26 -20.20
CA THR A 345 18.51 -13.81 -19.04
C THR A 345 18.14 -14.97 -18.11
N TYR A 346 17.73 -14.63 -16.89
CA TYR A 346 17.26 -15.61 -15.90
C TYR A 346 15.74 -15.88 -16.02
N MET A 347 15.04 -15.16 -16.89
CA MET A 347 13.61 -15.33 -17.13
C MET A 347 13.40 -16.31 -18.28
N THR A 348 12.45 -17.24 -18.14
CA THR A 348 12.01 -18.07 -19.26
C THR A 348 10.98 -17.30 -20.07
N ASP A 349 11.39 -16.71 -21.18
CA ASP A 349 10.56 -15.86 -22.03
C ASP A 349 10.31 -16.42 -23.43
N GLY A 350 10.76 -17.65 -23.69
CA GLY A 350 10.44 -18.42 -24.89
C GLY A 350 10.62 -19.93 -24.68
N PHE A 351 10.53 -20.67 -25.78
CA PHE A 351 10.71 -22.12 -25.76
C PHE A 351 12.19 -22.52 -25.59
N GLN A 352 12.42 -23.59 -24.83
CA GLN A 352 13.71 -24.26 -24.72
C GLN A 352 13.77 -25.49 -25.64
N SER A 353 14.99 -25.85 -26.09
CA SER A 353 15.18 -26.99 -26.99
C SER A 353 14.69 -28.28 -26.32
N GLY A 354 13.72 -28.94 -26.95
CA GLY A 354 13.05 -30.14 -26.45
C GLY A 354 11.64 -29.91 -25.91
N ASP A 355 11.19 -28.66 -25.78
CA ASP A 355 9.85 -28.36 -25.26
C ASP A 355 8.74 -28.90 -26.16
N SER A 356 7.65 -29.34 -25.52
CA SER A 356 6.42 -29.70 -26.21
C SER A 356 5.55 -28.48 -26.44
N PHE A 357 4.71 -28.52 -27.47
CA PHE A 357 3.80 -27.43 -27.79
C PHE A 357 2.41 -27.66 -27.20
N LEU A 358 1.90 -26.68 -26.48
CA LEU A 358 0.47 -26.55 -26.21
C LEU A 358 -0.17 -25.71 -27.33
N PHE A 359 -1.27 -26.18 -27.92
CA PHE A 359 -1.99 -25.44 -28.95
C PHE A 359 -3.31 -24.91 -28.40
N LEU A 360 -3.52 -23.61 -28.55
CA LEU A 360 -4.80 -22.95 -28.28
C LEU A 360 -5.26 -22.20 -29.53
N VAL A 361 -6.57 -22.05 -29.67
CA VAL A 361 -7.18 -21.31 -30.79
C VAL A 361 -8.11 -20.24 -30.25
N LEU A 362 -7.85 -18.98 -30.60
CA LEU A 362 -8.75 -17.87 -30.35
C LEU A 362 -9.72 -17.72 -31.52
N ARG A 363 -11.01 -17.91 -31.25
CA ARG A 363 -12.10 -17.80 -32.22
C ARG A 363 -13.18 -16.89 -31.67
N GLY A 364 -13.38 -15.75 -32.32
CA GLY A 364 -14.46 -14.82 -31.96
C GLY A 364 -14.39 -14.31 -30.51
N GLY A 365 -13.21 -14.22 -29.92
CA GLY A 365 -12.99 -13.81 -28.53
C GLY A 365 -13.01 -14.95 -27.50
N THR A 366 -13.23 -16.20 -27.92
CA THR A 366 -13.21 -17.38 -27.05
C THR A 366 -11.99 -18.25 -27.35
N VAL A 367 -11.33 -18.75 -26.31
CA VAL A 367 -10.15 -19.62 -26.43
C VAL A 367 -10.56 -21.07 -26.32
N TYR A 368 -10.08 -21.89 -27.25
CA TYR A 368 -10.34 -23.33 -27.33
C TYR A 368 -9.04 -24.10 -27.22
N GLN A 369 -9.08 -25.25 -26.55
CA GLN A 369 -7.94 -26.17 -26.59
C GLN A 369 -7.88 -26.80 -27.99
N ALA A 370 -6.67 -26.96 -28.54
CA ALA A 370 -6.46 -27.66 -29.78
C ALA A 370 -5.45 -28.79 -29.63
N SER A 371 -5.68 -29.88 -30.34
CA SER A 371 -4.70 -30.97 -30.50
C SER A 371 -4.11 -30.92 -31.90
N ALA A 372 -2.78 -31.02 -32.00
CA ALA A 372 -2.05 -31.07 -33.27
C ALA A 372 -1.37 -32.43 -33.45
N SER A 373 -1.39 -32.97 -34.67
CA SER A 373 -0.58 -34.13 -35.05
C SER A 373 0.56 -33.70 -35.97
N PHE A 374 1.77 -34.23 -35.73
CA PHE A 374 2.97 -33.87 -36.47
C PHE A 374 3.39 -34.97 -37.44
N SER A 375 4.06 -34.57 -38.52
CA SER A 375 4.68 -35.47 -39.48
C SER A 375 5.70 -36.40 -38.82
N THR A 376 5.77 -37.65 -39.28
CA THR A 376 6.77 -38.63 -38.83
C THR A 376 8.07 -38.59 -39.65
N ASP A 377 8.17 -37.70 -40.64
CA ASP A 377 9.41 -37.53 -41.41
C ASP A 377 10.50 -36.93 -40.51
N SER A 378 11.66 -37.59 -40.46
CA SER A 378 12.82 -37.18 -39.67
C SER A 378 13.36 -35.78 -39.98
N SER A 379 12.93 -35.17 -41.09
CA SER A 379 13.27 -33.81 -41.50
C SER A 379 12.54 -32.74 -40.68
N TYR A 380 11.50 -33.12 -39.94
CA TYR A 380 10.69 -32.21 -39.12
C TYR A 380 10.71 -32.62 -37.65
N SER A 381 10.65 -31.64 -36.76
CA SER A 381 10.58 -31.85 -35.32
C SER A 381 9.15 -31.64 -34.79
N ASN A 382 8.74 -32.47 -33.84
CA ASN A 382 7.49 -32.33 -33.09
C ASN A 382 7.67 -31.70 -31.70
N VAL A 383 8.93 -31.38 -31.36
CA VAL A 383 9.33 -30.60 -30.18
C VAL A 383 10.10 -29.36 -30.64
N PHE A 384 10.25 -28.39 -29.75
CA PHE A 384 10.94 -27.15 -30.08
C PHE A 384 12.43 -27.36 -30.34
N ASN A 385 12.92 -26.86 -31.47
CA ASN A 385 14.36 -26.76 -31.77
C ASN A 385 14.60 -25.47 -32.59
N PRO A 386 15.45 -24.54 -32.12
CA PRO A 386 15.67 -23.26 -32.80
C PRO A 386 16.26 -23.46 -34.21
N GLU A 387 15.90 -22.59 -35.14
CA GLU A 387 16.33 -22.61 -36.55
C GLU A 387 15.94 -23.89 -37.33
N THR A 388 14.93 -24.61 -36.85
CA THR A 388 14.40 -25.81 -37.51
C THR A 388 12.95 -25.66 -37.97
N PHE A 389 12.40 -26.71 -38.58
CA PHE A 389 11.03 -26.78 -39.06
C PHE A 389 10.26 -27.89 -38.34
N GLY A 390 9.01 -27.60 -37.98
CA GLY A 390 8.01 -28.61 -37.63
C GLY A 390 6.93 -28.65 -38.69
N GLN A 391 6.38 -29.83 -38.96
CA GLN A 391 5.26 -30.00 -39.87
C GLN A 391 4.05 -30.55 -39.13
N ILE A 392 2.99 -29.76 -39.07
CA ILE A 392 1.69 -30.13 -38.51
C ILE A 392 0.83 -30.68 -39.66
N GLU A 393 0.32 -31.90 -39.48
CA GLU A 393 -0.56 -32.59 -40.45
C GLU A 393 -2.04 -32.25 -40.21
N ASN A 394 -2.46 -32.14 -38.95
CA ASN A 394 -3.85 -31.85 -38.58
C ASN A 394 -3.92 -31.02 -37.30
N ILE A 395 -4.90 -30.11 -37.24
CA ILE A 395 -5.28 -29.36 -36.04
C ILE A 395 -6.77 -29.58 -35.78
N THR A 396 -7.07 -30.13 -34.60
CA THR A 396 -8.44 -30.37 -34.12
C THR A 396 -8.73 -29.46 -32.94
N VAL A 397 -9.63 -28.49 -33.13
CA VAL A 397 -10.17 -27.61 -32.09
C VAL A 397 -11.17 -28.41 -31.26
N GLY A 398 -10.91 -28.51 -29.96
CA GLY A 398 -11.73 -29.21 -28.99
C GLY A 398 -12.68 -28.27 -28.26
N GLU A 399 -12.87 -28.55 -26.97
CA GLU A 399 -13.72 -27.74 -26.09
C GLU A 399 -13.09 -26.38 -25.78
N GLN A 400 -13.92 -25.47 -25.25
CA GLN A 400 -13.43 -24.22 -24.70
C GLN A 400 -12.34 -24.51 -23.66
N PHE A 401 -11.20 -23.82 -23.79
CA PHE A 401 -10.12 -23.96 -22.84
C PHE A 401 -10.55 -23.32 -21.52
N VAL A 402 -10.52 -24.11 -20.46
CA VAL A 402 -10.73 -23.65 -19.09
C VAL A 402 -9.50 -24.10 -18.32
N ASP A 403 -8.72 -23.15 -17.85
CA ASP A 403 -7.60 -23.47 -16.97
C ASP A 403 -8.16 -23.78 -15.58
N GLU A 404 -8.02 -25.03 -15.12
CA GLU A 404 -8.34 -25.35 -13.73
C GLU A 404 -7.26 -24.70 -12.88
N CYS A 405 -7.59 -23.64 -12.13
CA CYS A 405 -6.66 -22.98 -11.22
C CYS A 405 -6.14 -24.00 -10.17
N VAL A 406 -5.00 -24.65 -10.46
CA VAL A 406 -4.28 -25.47 -9.50
C VAL A 406 -3.44 -24.51 -8.65
N LEU A 407 -3.95 -24.15 -7.48
CA LEU A 407 -3.22 -23.37 -6.50
C LEU A 407 -1.96 -24.13 -6.02
N PRO A 408 -0.74 -23.58 -6.15
CA PRO A 408 0.39 -24.05 -5.37
C PRO A 408 0.31 -23.48 -3.95
N LEU A 409 0.16 -24.37 -2.98
CA LEU A 409 0.51 -24.25 -1.56
C LEU A 409 0.46 -22.84 -0.93
N GLY A 410 -0.69 -22.53 -0.33
CA GLY A 410 -0.78 -21.77 0.93
C GLY A 410 -0.36 -20.31 0.88
N ILE A 411 -1.26 -19.44 0.42
CA ILE A 411 -1.26 -18.03 0.81
C ILE A 411 -2.71 -17.51 0.84
N SER A 412 -2.95 -16.64 1.82
CA SER A 412 -4.24 -16.06 2.18
C SER A 412 -4.78 -15.13 1.13
N GLN A 413 -6.11 -15.03 1.14
CA GLN A 413 -6.97 -14.11 0.43
C GLN A 413 -6.59 -12.65 0.71
N ASP A 414 -5.70 -12.07 -0.11
CA ASP A 414 -5.57 -10.62 -0.23
C ASP A 414 -5.07 -10.24 -1.64
N CYS A 415 -5.82 -9.37 -2.32
CA CYS A 415 -5.57 -8.96 -3.70
C CYS A 415 -4.85 -7.61 -3.76
N SER A 416 -3.80 -7.44 -2.94
CA SER A 416 -3.06 -6.18 -2.84
C SER A 416 -1.73 -6.16 -3.58
N GLN A 417 -1.30 -7.25 -4.25
CA GLN A 417 0.04 -7.27 -4.86
C GLN A 417 0.11 -8.04 -6.18
N PHE A 418 0.13 -7.33 -7.33
CA PHE A 418 0.94 -7.72 -8.48
C PHE A 418 1.42 -6.49 -9.28
N PHE A 419 2.75 -6.37 -9.34
CA PHE A 419 3.60 -5.64 -10.28
C PHE A 419 2.98 -4.49 -11.10
N ASN A 420 3.14 -3.30 -10.54
CA ASN A 420 3.24 -2.06 -11.29
C ASN A 420 4.57 -2.12 -12.09
N ILE A 421 4.52 -2.26 -13.42
CA ILE A 421 5.63 -1.73 -14.24
C ILE A 421 5.33 -0.24 -14.40
N SER A 422 5.54 0.48 -13.31
CA SER A 422 5.79 1.91 -13.33
C SER A 422 7.31 2.07 -13.40
N ASP A 423 7.81 2.94 -14.28
CA ASP A 423 9.01 3.68 -13.88
C ASP A 423 8.70 4.25 -12.50
N ASN A 424 9.55 3.90 -11.53
CA ASN A 424 9.35 4.19 -10.11
C ASN A 424 8.88 5.65 -9.92
N VAL A 425 7.60 5.83 -9.60
CA VAL A 425 7.04 7.13 -9.21
C VAL A 425 6.21 6.88 -7.96
N ASP A 426 6.77 7.33 -6.84
CA ASP A 426 6.17 7.33 -5.53
C ASP A 426 4.76 7.99 -5.51
N LEU A 427 4.01 7.57 -4.49
CA LEU A 427 2.69 8.04 -4.07
C LEU A 427 2.48 9.54 -4.26
N ASN A 428 1.72 9.93 -5.28
CA ASN A 428 1.38 11.31 -5.51
C ASN A 428 -0.14 11.56 -5.50
N LYS A 429 -0.56 12.52 -4.67
CA LYS A 429 -1.94 12.97 -4.49
C LYS A 429 -2.36 13.86 -5.65
N ILE A 430 -3.54 13.64 -6.22
CA ILE A 430 -4.10 14.52 -7.25
C ILE A 430 -4.50 15.85 -6.59
N ILE A 431 -3.83 16.95 -6.95
CA ILE A 431 -4.10 18.30 -6.45
C ILE A 431 -5.38 18.86 -7.09
N TYR A 432 -5.53 18.72 -8.41
CA TYR A 432 -6.74 19.12 -9.12
C TYR A 432 -6.88 18.41 -10.47
N SER A 433 -8.13 18.19 -10.88
CA SER A 433 -8.53 17.60 -12.16
C SER A 433 -9.24 18.64 -13.01
N ILE A 434 -8.76 18.86 -14.23
CA ILE A 434 -9.37 19.81 -15.18
C ILE A 434 -9.69 19.15 -16.52
N ASP A 435 -10.76 19.61 -17.17
CA ASP A 435 -11.04 19.23 -18.56
C ASP A 435 -10.19 20.03 -19.57
N LEU A 436 -10.34 19.71 -20.86
CA LEU A 436 -9.70 20.43 -21.98
C LEU A 436 -9.95 21.94 -22.01
N TYR A 437 -10.97 22.44 -21.30
CA TYR A 437 -11.31 23.86 -21.23
C TYR A 437 -10.82 24.52 -19.92
N GLY A 438 -10.09 23.77 -19.07
CA GLY A 438 -9.51 24.27 -17.83
C GLY A 438 -10.50 24.38 -16.67
N ARG A 439 -11.64 23.68 -16.75
CA ARG A 439 -12.67 23.69 -15.68
C ARG A 439 -12.44 22.54 -14.72
N SER A 440 -12.62 22.77 -13.42
CA SER A 440 -12.50 21.72 -12.39
C SER A 440 -13.56 20.64 -12.59
N VAL A 441 -13.16 19.37 -12.45
CA VAL A 441 -14.04 18.20 -12.59
C VAL A 441 -14.09 17.46 -11.26
N GLU A 442 -15.27 17.43 -10.64
CA GLU A 442 -15.50 16.80 -9.32
C GLU A 442 -16.17 15.41 -9.40
N ASN A 443 -16.63 15.01 -10.59
CA ASN A 443 -17.25 13.70 -10.86
C ASN A 443 -16.78 13.15 -12.21
N LEU A 444 -16.22 11.94 -12.22
CA LEU A 444 -15.55 11.32 -13.38
C LEU A 444 -16.49 10.61 -14.38
N ASN A 445 -17.82 10.74 -14.21
CA ASN A 445 -18.83 9.98 -14.96
C ASN A 445 -19.19 10.54 -16.35
N VAL A 446 -18.27 11.24 -17.02
CA VAL A 446 -18.56 11.86 -18.32
C VAL A 446 -17.42 11.61 -19.28
N SER A 447 -17.74 11.14 -20.51
CA SER A 447 -16.79 10.82 -21.58
C SER A 447 -15.89 12.00 -21.98
N ASN A 448 -14.85 12.28 -21.20
CA ASN A 448 -14.03 13.46 -21.34
C ASN A 448 -12.54 13.13 -21.15
N LEU A 449 -11.72 13.90 -21.84
CA LEU A 449 -10.29 13.96 -21.61
C LEU A 449 -10.01 14.89 -20.42
N ILE A 450 -9.41 14.34 -19.37
CA ILE A 450 -9.08 15.02 -18.12
C ILE A 450 -7.56 15.08 -17.97
N PHE A 451 -7.08 16.22 -17.49
CA PHE A 451 -5.70 16.42 -17.07
C PHE A 451 -5.69 16.53 -15.55
N GLN A 452 -4.86 15.71 -14.91
CA GLN A 452 -4.73 15.71 -13.46
C GLN A 452 -3.33 16.17 -13.10
N LYS A 453 -3.23 17.11 -12.17
CA LYS A 453 -1.94 17.55 -11.64
C LYS A 453 -1.73 16.91 -10.27
N TYR A 454 -0.55 16.34 -10.09
CA TYR A 454 -0.13 15.62 -8.91
C TYR A 454 0.66 16.50 -7.93
N SER A 455 0.76 16.05 -6.68
CA SER A 455 1.42 16.74 -5.56
C SER A 455 2.88 17.09 -5.85
N ASP A 456 3.59 16.21 -6.55
CA ASP A 456 4.98 16.43 -7.03
C ASP A 456 5.09 17.38 -8.24
N GLY A 457 3.97 17.85 -8.78
CA GLY A 457 3.92 18.73 -9.94
C GLY A 457 3.89 18.03 -11.29
N THR A 458 3.88 16.70 -11.33
CA THR A 458 3.64 15.94 -12.58
C THR A 458 2.19 16.07 -13.05
N VAL A 459 1.94 15.74 -14.32
CA VAL A 459 0.61 15.85 -14.93
C VAL A 459 0.29 14.58 -15.72
N SER A 460 -0.81 13.91 -15.39
CA SER A 460 -1.37 12.81 -16.20
C SER A 460 -2.43 13.33 -17.16
N LYS A 461 -2.66 12.54 -18.21
CA LYS A 461 -3.69 12.76 -19.21
C LYS A 461 -4.52 11.49 -19.34
N GLU A 462 -5.76 11.53 -18.89
CA GLU A 462 -6.65 10.38 -18.82
C GLU A 462 -7.90 10.60 -19.67
N ILE A 463 -8.30 9.60 -20.44
CA ILE A 463 -9.52 9.62 -21.25
C ILE A 463 -10.53 8.73 -20.56
N PHE A 464 -11.56 9.34 -20.00
CA PHE A 464 -12.74 8.62 -19.51
C PHE A 464 -13.65 8.41 -20.72
N LEU A 465 -13.94 7.16 -21.07
CA LEU A 465 -14.92 6.79 -22.09
C LEU A 465 -16.13 6.23 -21.37
N ASN A 466 -17.29 6.92 -21.38
CA ASN A 466 -18.52 6.30 -20.91
C ASN A 466 -18.85 5.13 -21.85
N HIS A 467 -18.90 3.93 -21.29
CA HIS A 467 -19.68 2.83 -21.81
C HIS A 467 -20.96 2.67 -21.00
#